data_AF-A0A9E4B9Z9-F1
#
_entry.id   AF-A0A9E4B9Z9-F1
#
_cell.length_a   1.000
_cell.length_b   1.000
_cell.length_c   1.000
_cell.angle_alpha   90.00
_cell.angle_beta   90.00
_cell.angle_gamma   90.00
#
_symmetry.space_group_name_H-M   'P 1'
#
loop_
_entity.id
_entity.type
_entity.pdbx_description
1 polymer ?
#
loop_
_entity_poly.entity_id
_entity_poly.type
_entity_poly.pdbx_seq_one_letter_code
_entity_poly.pdbx_strand_id
1 'polypeptide(L)' 'MIAKGNRIREVQRLVHAYGGRTSRWVKKSSPRFEIAGYQYEIHWYEHPDIGRIELKQKRVNPL' A
#
# COMPACT_ATOMS: atom_id res chain seq x y z
N MET A 1 -4.86 8.27 -1.47
CA MET A 1 -5.49 7.56 -2.61
C MET A 1 -5.90 6.16 -2.16
N ILE A 2 -6.97 5.58 -2.73
CA ILE A 2 -7.39 4.19 -2.44
C ILE A 2 -7.49 3.41 -3.76
N ALA A 3 -6.83 2.26 -3.85
CA ALA A 3 -7.00 1.27 -4.92
C ALA A 3 -7.42 -0.08 -4.33
N LYS A 4 -8.15 -0.90 -5.09
CA LYS A 4 -8.68 -2.19 -4.63
C LYS A 4 -8.47 -3.28 -5.67
N GLY A 5 -8.24 -4.50 -5.20
CA GLY A 5 -8.09 -5.71 -6.00
C GLY A 5 -7.22 -5.54 -7.23
N ASN A 6 -7.73 -5.90 -8.41
CA ASN A 6 -6.96 -5.87 -9.66
C ASN A 6 -6.48 -4.47 -10.09
N ARG A 7 -6.96 -3.38 -9.45
CA ARG A 7 -6.41 -2.03 -9.65
C ARG A 7 -5.12 -1.79 -8.86
N ILE A 8 -4.77 -2.70 -7.95
CA ILE A 8 -3.50 -2.71 -7.24
C ILE A 8 -2.51 -3.49 -8.11
N ARG A 9 -1.50 -2.82 -8.65
CA ARG A 9 -0.47 -3.42 -9.51
C ARG A 9 0.19 -4.65 -8.87
N GLU A 10 0.40 -4.60 -7.57
CA GLU A 10 1.07 -5.65 -6.80
C GLU A 10 0.11 -6.74 -6.25
N VAL A 11 -1.18 -6.76 -6.62
CA VAL A 11 -2.17 -7.66 -5.99
C VAL A 11 -1.82 -9.14 -6.12
N GLN A 12 -1.27 -9.56 -7.27
CA GLN A 12 -0.91 -10.96 -7.49
C GLN A 12 0.25 -11.38 -6.57
N ARG A 13 1.22 -10.50 -6.35
CA ARG A 13 2.30 -10.73 -5.38
C ARG A 13 1.75 -10.86 -3.96
N LEU A 14 0.80 -10.00 -3.57
CA LEU A 14 0.18 -10.04 -2.24
C LEU A 14 -0.57 -11.35 -2.01
N VAL A 15 -1.35 -11.80 -2.99
CA VAL A 15 -2.08 -13.08 -2.92
C VAL A 15 -1.11 -14.26 -2.89
N HIS A 16 -0.04 -14.23 -3.69
CA HIS A 16 0.96 -15.29 -3.66
C HIS A 16 1.70 -15.38 -2.31
N ALA A 17 2.05 -14.24 -1.72
CA ALA A 17 2.81 -14.21 -0.47
C ALA A 17 1.97 -14.46 0.79
N TYR A 18 0.72 -14.01 0.81
CA TYR A 18 -0.11 -14.00 2.03
C TYR A 18 -1.49 -14.65 1.86
N GLY A 19 -1.86 -15.05 0.64
CA GLY A 19 -3.19 -15.57 0.33
C GLY A 19 -4.27 -14.49 0.29
N GLY A 20 -5.51 -14.92 0.56
CA GLY A 20 -6.68 -14.06 0.51
C GLY A 20 -7.23 -13.85 -0.91
N ARG A 21 -8.42 -13.28 -0.99
CA ARG A 21 -9.08 -12.99 -2.28
C ARG A 21 -8.57 -11.67 -2.81
N THR A 22 -8.18 -11.62 -4.09
CA THR A 22 -7.74 -10.39 -4.77
C THR A 22 -8.68 -9.22 -4.50
N SER A 23 -10.00 -9.41 -4.62
CA SER A 23 -11.03 -8.37 -4.42
C SER A 23 -11.08 -7.75 -3.02
N ARG A 24 -10.50 -8.41 -2.01
CA ARG A 24 -10.47 -7.95 -0.61
C ARG A 24 -9.20 -7.20 -0.26
N TRP A 25 -8.16 -7.25 -1.10
CA TRP A 25 -6.97 -6.43 -0.94
C TRP A 25 -7.26 -4.96 -1.25
N VAL A 26 -6.80 -4.07 -0.37
CA VAL A 26 -6.91 -2.61 -0.49
C VAL A 26 -5.52 -1.99 -0.37
N LYS A 27 -5.18 -1.07 -1.27
CA LYS A 27 -4.01 -0.20 -1.17
C LYS A 27 -4.45 1.20 -0.76
N LYS A 28 -3.78 1.78 0.23
CA LYS A 28 -4.00 3.15 0.69
C LYS A 28 -2.66 3.90 0.71
N SER A 29 -2.74 5.22 0.70
CA SER A 29 -1.57 6.09 0.82
C SER A 29 -1.86 7.28 1.74
N SER A 30 -0.86 7.72 2.48
CA SER A 30 -0.92 8.93 3.29
C SER A 30 -0.80 10.18 2.40
N PRO A 31 -1.15 11.37 2.91
CA PRO A 31 -0.61 12.63 2.41
C PRO A 31 0.92 12.64 2.47
N ARG A 32 1.54 13.57 1.75
CA ARG A 32 2.98 13.83 1.86
C ARG A 32 3.27 14.44 3.23
N PHE A 33 4.41 14.07 3.81
CA PHE A 33 4.90 14.62 5.06
C PHE A 33 6.42 14.71 5.05
N GLU A 34 6.96 15.61 5.86
CA GLU A 34 8.40 15.84 5.94
C GLU A 34 9.04 15.05 7.08
N ILE A 35 10.21 14.46 6.81
CA ILE A 35 11.14 13.98 7.83
C ILE A 35 12.53 14.50 7.46
N ALA A 36 13.16 15.26 8.34
CA ALA A 36 14.53 15.77 8.19
C ALA A 36 14.78 16.45 6.82
N GLY A 37 13.86 17.31 6.37
CA GLY A 37 13.97 18.04 5.10
C GLY A 37 13.66 17.21 3.84
N TYR A 38 13.27 15.95 3.99
CA TYR A 38 12.84 15.10 2.87
C TYR A 38 11.35 14.82 2.94
N GLN A 39 10.70 14.83 1.78
CA GLN A 39 9.28 14.54 1.64
C GLN A 39 9.05 13.03 1.46
N TYR A 40 8.04 12.48 2.14
CA TYR A 40 7.69 11.07 2.14
C TYR A 40 6.19 10.84 1.97
N GLU A 41 5.85 9.64 1.51
CA GLU A 41 4.50 9.07 1.59
C GLU A 41 4.58 7.66 2.21
N ILE A 42 3.60 7.31 3.03
CA ILE A 42 3.39 5.93 3.50
C ILE A 42 2.34 5.29 2.59
N HIS A 43 2.68 4.14 2.04
CA HIS A 43 1.78 3.29 1.26
C HIS A 43 1.55 2.02 2.07
N TRP A 44 0.31 1.53 2.12
CA TRP A 44 0.03 0.25 2.77
C TRP A 44 -0.99 -0.57 2.02
N TYR A 45 -0.84 -1.88 2.15
CA TYR A 45 -1.72 -2.90 1.61
C TYR A 45 -2.38 -3.63 2.77
N GLU A 46 -3.69 -3.78 2.72
CA GLU A 46 -4.50 -4.34 3.79
C GLU A 46 -5.43 -5.42 3.23
N HIS A 47 -5.52 -6.55 3.93
CA HIS A 47 -6.56 -7.56 3.73
C HIS A 47 -7.23 -7.86 5.08
N PRO A 48 -8.45 -7.34 5.33
CA PRO A 48 -9.08 -7.40 6.65
C PRO A 48 -9.40 -8.83 7.08
N ASP A 49 -9.84 -9.70 6.17
CA ASP A 49 -10.28 -11.06 6.57
C ASP A 49 -9.15 -11.98 7.03
N ILE A 50 -7.90 -11.66 6.67
CA ILE A 50 -6.72 -12.40 7.11
C ILE A 50 -5.85 -11.56 8.07
N GLY A 51 -6.33 -10.37 8.48
CA GLY A 51 -5.62 -9.47 9.38
C GLY A 51 -4.25 -8.99 8.87
N ARG A 52 -4.02 -8.98 7.55
CA ARG A 52 -2.69 -8.67 6.99
C ARG A 52 -2.57 -7.20 6.62
N ILE A 53 -1.47 -6.57 7.07
CA ILE A 53 -1.03 -5.25 6.65
C ILE A 53 0.43 -5.34 6.19
N GLU A 54 0.74 -4.79 5.02
CA GLU A 54 2.12 -4.56 4.55
C GLU A 54 2.34 -3.06 4.30
N LEU A 55 3.34 -2.47 4.96
CA LEU A 55 3.67 -1.05 4.90
C LEU A 55 4.92 -0.81 4.03
N LYS A 56 4.91 0.30 3.30
CA LYS A 56 6.05 0.79 2.53
C LYS A 56 6.15 2.31 2.66
N GLN A 57 7.26 2.77 3.21
CA GLN A 57 7.63 4.18 3.13
C GLN A 57 8.28 4.47 1.78
N LYS A 58 7.88 5.56 1.15
CA LYS A 58 8.43 6.01 -0.13
C LYS A 58 8.89 7.46 0.02
N ARG A 59 10.18 7.72 -0.22
CA ARG A 59 10.69 9.08 -0.41
C ARG A 59 10.13 9.62 -1.74
N VAL A 60 9.58 10.82 -1.71
CA VAL A 60 9.12 11.53 -2.91
C VAL A 60 10.13 12.61 -3.25
N ASN A 61 10.45 12.73 -4.53
CA ASN A 61 11.26 13.84 -5.00
C ASN A 61 10.45 15.15 -4.86
N PRO A 62 11.11 16.28 -4.56
CA PRO A 62 10.50 17.58 -4.80
C PRO A 62 10.06 17.66 -6.27
N LEU A 63 8.89 18.28 -6.49
CA LEU A 63 8.41 18.62 -7.84
C LEU A 63 9.38 19.59 -8.52
#